data_AF-A0A7V5C7R9-F1
#
_entry.id   AF-A0A7V5C7R9-F1
#
_cell.length_a   1.000
_cell.length_b   1.000
_cell.length_c   1.000
_cell.angle_alpha   90.00
_cell.angle_beta   90.00
_cell.angle_gamma   90.00
#
_symmetry.space_group_name_H-M   'P 1'
#
loop_
_entity.id
_entity.type
_entity.pdbx_description
1 polymer ?
#
loop_
_entity_poly.entity_id
_entity_poly.type
_entity_poly.pdbx_seq_one_letter_code
_entity_poly.pdbx_strand_id
1 'polypeptide(L)'
;MMYRKTALFVLILAGMMMCGCAALQQFVQAPTVSFKGVSLQDMSLIEGNMLFRLNVTNPNPIGATVRNVAYNLKLNGREFLKNTVNKKISLPAGGSSMVELPVTINYLDFFQSVAEFIESDQVAYDLSGSVGIGPLTVPYQTSGNLDIPKLPEISLENVAVSNLSLTGVSLIFSLNLENQNPFTVNLTSLNYGIKLGGIQFARGTAKNVSPIGGNSGSVMEIPLKMNFFEVGRSVYGLLTRSSSEYEMTGEMKFQLPE
;
A
#
# COMPACT_ATOMS: atom_id res chain seq x y z
N MET A 1 -16.90 -52.84 60.25
CA MET A 1 -16.52 -53.30 58.89
C MET A 1 -17.01 -52.38 57.75
N MET A 2 -18.04 -51.55 57.97
CA MET A 2 -18.64 -50.65 56.95
C MET A 2 -17.74 -49.45 56.57
N TYR A 3 -17.04 -48.84 57.54
CA TYR A 3 -16.15 -47.68 57.30
C TYR A 3 -14.88 -47.98 56.46
N ARG A 4 -14.39 -49.22 56.46
CA ARG A 4 -13.24 -49.63 55.60
C ARG A 4 -13.63 -49.73 54.12
N LYS A 5 -14.89 -50.11 53.83
CA LYS A 5 -15.39 -50.25 52.45
C LYS A 5 -15.72 -48.89 51.83
N THR A 6 -16.26 -47.95 52.62
CA THR A 6 -16.51 -46.58 52.16
C THR A 6 -15.21 -45.80 51.93
N ALA A 7 -14.21 -45.94 52.81
CA ALA A 7 -12.90 -45.31 52.61
C ALA A 7 -12.20 -45.81 51.33
N LEU A 8 -12.29 -47.12 51.04
CA LEU A 8 -11.73 -47.70 49.82
C LEU A 8 -12.43 -47.17 48.55
N PHE A 9 -13.75 -47.00 48.60
CA PHE A 9 -14.53 -46.50 47.47
C PHE A 9 -14.22 -45.02 47.16
N VAL A 10 -14.07 -44.20 48.19
CA VAL A 10 -13.66 -42.79 48.04
C VAL A 10 -12.24 -42.67 47.46
N LEU A 11 -11.32 -43.56 47.87
CA LEU A 11 -9.96 -43.57 47.36
C LEU A 11 -9.90 -43.95 45.87
N ILE A 12 -10.71 -44.93 45.44
CA ILE A 12 -10.81 -45.35 44.03
C ILE A 12 -11.44 -44.24 43.16
N LEU A 13 -12.48 -43.58 43.65
CA LEU A 13 -13.14 -42.49 42.95
C LEU A 13 -12.21 -41.27 42.79
N ALA A 14 -11.43 -40.96 43.82
CA ALA A 14 -10.40 -39.91 43.77
C ALA A 14 -9.28 -40.25 42.78
N GLY A 15 -8.86 -41.53 42.69
CA GLY A 15 -7.89 -42.00 41.70
C GLY A 15 -8.38 -41.86 40.26
N MET A 16 -9.64 -42.21 39.99
CA MET A 16 -10.24 -42.07 38.65
C MET A 16 -10.37 -40.60 38.21
N MET A 17 -10.66 -39.67 39.13
CA MET A 17 -10.71 -38.23 38.81
C MET A 17 -9.34 -37.66 38.45
N MET A 18 -8.24 -38.16 39.03
CA MET A 18 -6.89 -37.68 38.73
C MET A 18 -6.35 -38.16 37.36
N CYS A 19 -6.79 -39.31 36.86
CA CYS A 19 -6.41 -39.79 35.52
C CYS A 19 -7.18 -39.11 34.37
N GLY A 20 -8.38 -38.58 34.64
CA GLY A 20 -9.24 -37.97 33.61
C GLY A 20 -8.67 -36.69 32.99
N CYS A 21 -8.00 -35.85 33.78
CA CYS A 21 -7.43 -34.59 33.28
C CYS A 21 -6.20 -34.80 32.38
N ALA A 22 -5.33 -35.77 32.71
CA ALA A 22 -4.14 -36.06 31.92
C ALA A 22 -4.48 -36.75 30.58
N ALA A 23 -5.49 -37.62 30.56
CA ALA A 23 -5.93 -38.28 29.34
C ALA A 23 -6.56 -37.30 28.34
N LEU A 24 -7.31 -36.29 28.80
CA LEU A 24 -7.99 -35.32 27.91
C LEU A 24 -7.00 -34.41 27.15
N GLN A 25 -5.87 -34.04 27.78
CA GLN A 25 -4.81 -33.24 27.13
C GLN A 25 -4.13 -33.97 25.97
N GLN A 26 -4.17 -35.31 25.95
CA GLN A 26 -3.54 -36.10 24.89
C GLN A 26 -4.42 -36.21 23.63
N PHE A 27 -5.71 -35.88 23.71
CA PHE A 27 -6.67 -35.98 22.59
C PHE A 27 -6.97 -34.66 21.87
N VAL A 28 -6.63 -33.50 22.45
CA VAL A 28 -6.86 -32.18 21.82
C VAL A 28 -5.54 -31.64 21.27
N GLN A 29 -5.42 -31.64 19.95
CA GLN A 29 -4.26 -31.10 19.24
C GLN A 29 -4.40 -29.58 19.05
N ALA A 30 -3.29 -28.85 19.21
CA ALA A 30 -3.29 -27.40 19.02
C ALA A 30 -3.56 -27.05 17.54
N PRO A 31 -4.53 -26.17 17.26
CA PRO A 31 -4.70 -25.60 15.92
C PRO A 31 -3.46 -24.85 15.46
N THR A 32 -3.25 -24.75 14.16
CA THR A 32 -2.12 -24.04 13.56
C THR A 32 -2.58 -22.84 12.76
N VAL A 33 -1.80 -21.77 12.79
CA VAL A 33 -2.01 -20.57 11.96
C VAL A 33 -0.86 -20.47 10.97
N SER A 34 -1.18 -20.35 9.68
CA SER A 34 -0.21 -20.25 8.61
C SER A 34 -0.49 -19.01 7.76
N PHE A 35 0.55 -18.27 7.36
CA PHE A 35 0.39 -17.13 6.45
C PHE A 35 0.24 -17.63 5.02
N LYS A 36 -0.77 -17.12 4.30
CA LYS A 36 -1.01 -17.47 2.89
C LYS A 36 -0.54 -16.40 1.92
N GLY A 37 -0.51 -15.15 2.36
CA GLY A 37 -0.06 -14.03 1.53
C GLY A 37 -0.77 -12.74 1.88
N VAL A 38 -0.32 -11.68 1.23
CA VAL A 38 -0.94 -10.36 1.23
C VAL A 38 -1.51 -10.11 -0.16
N SER A 39 -2.74 -9.59 -0.25
CA SER A 39 -3.27 -9.06 -1.50
C SER A 39 -3.48 -7.56 -1.38
N LEU A 40 -3.03 -6.84 -2.40
CA LEU A 40 -3.32 -5.43 -2.60
C LEU A 40 -4.74 -5.33 -3.16
N GLN A 41 -5.62 -4.61 -2.47
CA GLN A 41 -7.01 -4.41 -2.91
C GLN A 41 -7.11 -3.13 -3.72
N ASP A 42 -6.84 -1.99 -3.07
CA ASP A 42 -6.87 -0.66 -3.65
C ASP A 42 -5.56 0.04 -3.32
N MET A 43 -4.99 0.73 -4.32
CA MET A 43 -3.70 1.40 -4.20
C MET A 43 -3.79 2.79 -4.80
N SER A 44 -3.13 3.74 -4.15
CA SER A 44 -2.94 5.12 -4.62
C SER A 44 -1.52 5.57 -4.26
N LEU A 45 -1.16 6.81 -4.61
CA LEU A 45 0.13 7.39 -4.20
C LEU A 45 0.23 7.70 -2.70
N ILE A 46 -0.90 7.73 -1.97
CA ILE A 46 -0.96 8.14 -0.57
C ILE A 46 -1.35 6.99 0.36
N GLU A 47 -2.25 6.13 -0.10
CA GLU A 47 -2.80 5.03 0.67
C GLU A 47 -2.69 3.70 -0.08
N GLY A 48 -2.40 2.62 0.66
CA GLY A 48 -2.53 1.24 0.21
C GLY A 48 -3.42 0.41 1.12
N ASN A 49 -4.43 -0.24 0.54
CA ASN A 49 -5.32 -1.15 1.22
C ASN A 49 -4.86 -2.60 0.98
N MET A 50 -4.38 -3.22 2.05
CA MET A 50 -3.85 -4.58 2.05
C MET A 50 -4.77 -5.54 2.80
N LEU A 51 -4.81 -6.77 2.32
CA LEU A 51 -5.53 -7.86 2.96
C LEU A 51 -4.56 -9.01 3.27
N PHE A 52 -4.18 -9.13 4.54
CA PHE A 52 -3.36 -10.23 5.00
C PHE A 52 -4.24 -11.46 5.23
N ARG A 53 -3.87 -12.59 4.61
CA ARG A 53 -4.63 -13.84 4.71
C ARG A 53 -3.90 -14.85 5.59
N LEU A 54 -4.55 -15.22 6.68
CA LEU A 54 -4.11 -16.28 7.59
C LEU A 54 -5.01 -17.50 7.39
N ASN A 55 -4.41 -18.66 7.17
CA ASN A 55 -5.12 -19.93 7.13
C ASN A 55 -4.98 -20.62 8.49
N VAL A 56 -6.12 -20.79 9.15
CA VAL A 56 -6.23 -21.44 10.46
C VAL A 56 -6.69 -22.87 10.24
N THR A 57 -5.94 -23.85 10.72
CA THR A 57 -6.22 -25.28 10.55
C THR A 57 -6.53 -25.93 11.89
N ASN A 58 -7.64 -26.66 11.94
CA ASN A 58 -8.08 -27.42 13.10
C ASN A 58 -7.87 -28.92 12.85
N PRO A 59 -6.85 -29.54 13.48
CA PRO A 59 -6.63 -30.99 13.36
C PRO A 59 -7.66 -31.83 14.13
N ASN A 60 -8.48 -31.21 14.99
CA ASN A 60 -9.38 -31.95 15.88
C ASN A 60 -10.67 -32.38 15.16
N PRO A 61 -11.27 -33.52 15.54
CA PRO A 61 -12.55 -33.99 14.99
C PRO A 61 -13.77 -33.19 15.50
N ILE A 62 -13.54 -32.12 16.26
CA ILE A 62 -14.56 -31.22 16.80
C ILE A 62 -14.28 -29.82 16.27
N GLY A 63 -15.33 -29.13 15.80
CA GLY A 63 -15.23 -27.76 15.32
C GLY A 63 -14.90 -26.76 16.45
N ALA A 64 -14.38 -25.60 16.06
CA ALA A 64 -14.04 -24.51 16.96
C ALA A 64 -14.51 -23.16 16.39
N THR A 65 -14.30 -22.10 17.16
CA THR A 65 -14.56 -20.73 16.70
C THR A 65 -13.29 -19.92 16.84
N VAL A 66 -12.91 -19.25 15.76
CA VAL A 66 -11.87 -18.23 15.75
C VAL A 66 -12.45 -16.92 16.27
N ARG A 67 -11.72 -16.26 17.18
CA ARG A 67 -12.06 -15.00 17.84
C ARG A 67 -10.80 -14.23 18.22
N ASN A 68 -10.95 -12.96 18.61
CA ASN A 68 -9.89 -12.13 19.17
C ASN A 68 -8.59 -12.18 18.35
N VAL A 69 -8.66 -11.83 17.07
CA VAL A 69 -7.49 -11.86 16.19
C VAL A 69 -6.68 -10.60 16.43
N ALA A 70 -5.68 -10.70 17.31
CA ALA A 70 -4.75 -9.62 17.59
C ALA A 70 -3.64 -9.60 16.54
N TYR A 71 -3.22 -8.39 16.15
CA TYR A 71 -2.08 -8.19 15.27
C TYR A 71 -1.30 -6.91 15.65
N ASN A 72 -0.02 -6.94 15.36
CA ASN A 72 0.93 -5.84 15.40
C ASN A 72 1.73 -5.87 14.08
N LEU A 73 1.54 -4.84 13.27
CA LEU A 73 2.27 -4.60 12.04
C LEU A 73 3.39 -3.60 12.33
N LYS A 74 4.61 -4.02 12.02
CA LYS A 74 5.79 -3.16 11.98
C LYS A 74 6.23 -2.97 10.54
N LEU A 75 6.73 -1.78 10.23
CA LEU A 75 7.31 -1.41 8.95
C LEU A 75 8.73 -0.90 9.19
N ASN A 76 9.72 -1.47 8.51
CA ASN A 76 11.15 -1.26 8.76
C ASN A 76 11.50 -1.35 10.26
N GLY A 77 10.91 -2.32 10.97
CA GLY A 77 11.12 -2.55 12.41
C GLY A 77 10.41 -1.56 13.34
N ARG A 78 9.80 -0.48 12.82
CA ARG A 78 9.02 0.49 13.60
C ARG A 78 7.58 0.01 13.73
N GLU A 79 7.00 0.10 14.93
CA GLU A 79 5.57 -0.20 15.12
C GLU A 79 4.72 0.79 14.33
N PHE A 80 3.86 0.27 13.45
CA PHE A 80 2.99 1.06 12.59
C PHE A 80 1.53 0.98 13.08
N LEU A 81 1.01 -0.24 13.24
CA LEU A 81 -0.38 -0.44 13.65
C LEU A 81 -0.53 -1.68 14.53
N LYS A 82 -1.26 -1.53 15.63
CA LYS A 82 -1.65 -2.62 16.52
C LYS A 82 -3.15 -2.61 16.74
N ASN A 83 -3.81 -3.73 16.50
CA ASN A 83 -5.26 -3.83 16.66
C ASN A 83 -5.70 -5.25 17.03
N THR A 84 -6.97 -5.41 17.41
CA THR A 84 -7.60 -6.72 17.65
C THR A 84 -8.97 -6.78 16.98
N VAL A 85 -9.14 -7.73 16.07
CA VAL A 85 -10.38 -7.94 15.33
C VAL A 85 -11.21 -9.01 16.01
N ASN A 86 -12.36 -8.60 16.54
CA ASN A 86 -13.32 -9.49 17.20
C ASN A 86 -14.35 -10.04 16.20
N LYS A 87 -13.89 -10.82 15.22
CA LYS A 87 -14.76 -11.59 14.32
C LYS A 87 -14.93 -13.01 14.85
N LYS A 88 -16.15 -13.54 14.76
CA LYS A 88 -16.46 -14.95 15.04
C LYS A 88 -16.46 -15.72 13.73
N ILE A 89 -15.40 -16.48 13.46
CA ILE A 89 -15.29 -17.29 12.24
C ILE A 89 -15.42 -18.76 12.66
N SER A 90 -16.34 -19.48 12.01
CA SER A 90 -16.51 -20.91 12.23
C SER A 90 -15.30 -21.67 11.68
N LEU A 91 -14.73 -22.57 12.48
CA LEU A 91 -13.62 -23.42 12.10
C LEU A 91 -14.08 -24.88 12.14
N PRO A 92 -14.25 -25.55 10.99
CA PRO A 92 -14.80 -26.91 10.95
C PRO A 92 -13.90 -27.93 11.65
N ALA A 93 -14.49 -29.07 12.01
CA ALA A 93 -13.75 -30.25 12.45
C ALA A 93 -12.83 -30.76 11.34
N GLY A 94 -11.56 -31.03 11.65
CA GLY A 94 -10.57 -31.55 10.71
C GLY A 94 -10.29 -30.64 9.50
N GLY A 95 -10.69 -29.38 9.55
CA GLY A 95 -10.68 -28.48 8.39
C GLY A 95 -9.95 -27.16 8.65
N SER A 96 -10.04 -26.24 7.69
CA SER A 96 -9.40 -24.93 7.77
C SER A 96 -10.37 -23.80 7.44
N SER A 97 -10.09 -22.62 8.00
CA SER A 97 -10.81 -21.39 7.69
C SER A 97 -9.82 -20.26 7.40
N MET A 98 -10.17 -19.40 6.45
CA MET A 98 -9.40 -18.21 6.12
C MET A 98 -9.82 -17.05 7.03
N VAL A 99 -8.82 -16.39 7.61
CA VAL A 99 -8.97 -15.17 8.40
C VAL A 99 -8.30 -14.06 7.62
N GLU A 100 -9.06 -13.00 7.37
CA GLU A 100 -8.60 -11.85 6.59
C GLU A 100 -8.47 -10.63 7.50
N LEU A 101 -7.29 -10.01 7.45
CA LEU A 101 -6.96 -8.81 8.21
C LEU A 101 -6.79 -7.65 7.22
N PRO A 102 -7.83 -6.80 7.06
CA PRO A 102 -7.69 -5.59 6.27
C PRO A 102 -6.82 -4.60 7.04
N VAL A 103 -5.81 -4.08 6.36
CA VAL A 103 -4.88 -3.08 6.87
C VAL A 103 -4.74 -1.98 5.84
N THR A 104 -5.00 -0.76 6.27
CA THR A 104 -4.80 0.45 5.48
C THR A 104 -3.50 1.11 5.92
N ILE A 105 -2.61 1.37 4.97
CA ILE A 105 -1.35 2.08 5.20
C ILE A 105 -1.43 3.43 4.50
N ASN A 106 -1.35 4.50 5.29
CA ASN A 106 -1.07 5.84 4.79
C ASN A 106 0.46 6.02 4.75
N TYR A 107 1.03 6.19 3.57
CA TYR A 107 2.48 6.29 3.41
C TYR A 107 3.04 7.57 4.03
N LEU A 108 2.26 8.66 4.06
CA LEU A 108 2.67 9.93 4.65
C LEU A 108 2.76 9.88 6.17
N ASP A 109 1.95 9.02 6.81
CA ASP A 109 2.00 8.81 8.26
C ASP A 109 3.21 7.95 8.66
N PHE A 110 3.70 7.10 7.75
CA PHE A 110 4.82 6.21 8.00
C PHE A 110 6.19 6.86 7.72
N PHE A 111 6.31 7.60 6.61
CA PHE A 111 7.56 8.24 6.23
C PHE A 111 7.65 9.64 6.84
N GLN A 112 8.76 9.95 7.51
CA GLN A 112 8.93 11.26 8.18
C GLN A 112 9.19 12.40 7.19
N SER A 113 9.57 12.06 5.97
CA SER A 113 9.81 13.01 4.89
C SER A 113 9.44 12.42 3.53
N VAL A 114 9.12 13.30 2.58
CA VAL A 114 8.86 12.94 1.18
C VAL A 114 10.09 12.34 0.51
N ALA A 115 11.30 12.73 0.91
CA ALA A 115 12.54 12.18 0.37
C ALA A 115 12.72 10.69 0.70
N GLU A 116 12.49 10.30 1.97
CA GLU A 116 12.55 8.89 2.41
C GLU A 116 11.56 8.02 1.63
N PHE A 117 10.37 8.55 1.35
CA PHE A 117 9.34 7.90 0.54
C PHE A 117 9.79 7.72 -0.92
N ILE A 118 10.33 8.78 -1.55
CA ILE A 118 10.76 8.75 -2.97
C ILE A 118 11.96 7.81 -3.19
N GLU A 119 12.87 7.72 -2.22
CA GLU A 119 14.06 6.87 -2.33
C GLU A 119 13.76 5.38 -2.05
N SER A 120 12.59 5.06 -1.51
CA SER A 120 12.22 3.71 -1.10
C SER A 120 11.30 3.03 -2.13
N ASP A 121 11.80 1.99 -2.78
CA ASP A 121 10.96 1.16 -3.67
C ASP A 121 10.12 0.13 -2.91
N GLN A 122 10.61 -0.31 -1.75
CA GLN A 122 9.96 -1.34 -0.92
C GLN A 122 10.15 -1.04 0.56
N VAL A 123 9.18 -1.48 1.37
CA VAL A 123 9.24 -1.45 2.83
C VAL A 123 9.19 -2.87 3.37
N ALA A 124 10.10 -3.21 4.29
CA ALA A 124 10.06 -4.48 4.98
C ALA A 124 8.94 -4.44 6.03
N TYR A 125 8.13 -5.49 6.11
CA TYR A 125 7.08 -5.60 7.12
C TYR A 125 7.31 -6.82 8.04
N ASP A 126 6.90 -6.67 9.29
CA ASP A 126 6.74 -7.75 10.26
C ASP A 126 5.32 -7.72 10.81
N LEU A 127 4.53 -8.76 10.53
CA LEU A 127 3.21 -8.94 11.08
C LEU A 127 3.26 -10.04 12.14
N SER A 128 2.95 -9.68 13.39
CA SER A 128 2.93 -10.60 14.52
C SER A 128 1.62 -10.50 15.28
N GLY A 129 1.19 -11.55 15.97
CA GLY A 129 -0.08 -11.51 16.68
C GLY A 129 -0.51 -12.82 17.29
N SER A 130 -1.80 -12.90 17.61
CA SER A 130 -2.41 -14.11 18.15
C SER A 130 -3.85 -14.28 17.70
N VAL A 131 -4.28 -15.53 17.52
CA VAL A 131 -5.64 -15.92 17.17
C VAL A 131 -6.23 -16.71 18.32
N GLY A 132 -7.38 -16.29 18.86
CA GLY A 132 -8.15 -17.11 19.79
C GLY A 132 -8.93 -18.19 19.05
N ILE A 133 -8.74 -19.47 19.39
CA ILE A 133 -9.40 -20.62 18.76
C ILE A 133 -9.99 -21.50 19.85
N GLY A 134 -11.31 -21.43 20.04
CA GLY A 134 -11.93 -22.07 21.20
C GLY A 134 -11.28 -21.54 22.50
N PRO A 135 -10.82 -22.42 23.43
CA PRO A 135 -10.12 -22.00 24.65
C PRO A 135 -8.64 -21.66 24.44
N LEU A 136 -8.08 -21.93 23.27
CA LEU A 136 -6.65 -21.77 22.98
C LEU A 136 -6.37 -20.40 22.37
N THR A 137 -5.16 -19.89 22.61
CA THR A 137 -4.63 -18.71 21.92
C THR A 137 -3.37 -19.13 21.18
N VAL A 138 -3.37 -18.98 19.86
CA VAL A 138 -2.29 -19.44 18.99
C VAL A 138 -1.54 -18.23 18.44
N PRO A 139 -0.25 -18.04 18.77
CA PRO A 139 0.54 -16.95 18.22
C PRO A 139 0.89 -17.21 16.75
N TYR A 140 1.13 -16.14 16.00
CA TYR A 140 1.66 -16.20 14.64
C TYR A 140 2.60 -15.04 14.37
N GLN A 141 3.51 -15.24 13.42
CA GLN A 141 4.40 -14.21 12.91
C GLN A 141 4.75 -14.50 11.46
N THR A 142 4.83 -13.44 10.66
CA THR A 142 5.29 -13.48 9.27
C THR A 142 5.97 -12.16 8.93
N SER A 143 6.87 -12.18 7.96
CA SER A 143 7.54 -11.00 7.44
C SER A 143 7.59 -11.04 5.92
N GLY A 144 7.93 -9.90 5.31
CA GLY A 144 8.14 -9.80 3.87
C GLY A 144 8.36 -8.35 3.45
N ASN A 145 8.07 -8.05 2.20
CA ASN A 145 8.22 -6.72 1.61
C ASN A 145 6.89 -6.27 1.01
N LEU A 146 6.62 -4.97 1.10
CA LEU A 146 5.52 -4.30 0.41
C LEU A 146 6.11 -3.29 -0.57
N ASP A 147 5.60 -3.26 -1.78
CA ASP A 147 5.99 -2.26 -2.78
C ASP A 147 5.42 -0.89 -2.41
N ILE A 148 6.27 0.13 -2.51
CA ILE A 148 5.88 1.52 -2.27
C ILE A 148 5.53 2.18 -3.61
N PRO A 149 4.42 2.92 -3.69
CA PRO A 149 4.07 3.67 -4.88
C PRO A 149 5.14 4.68 -5.31
N LYS A 150 5.38 4.76 -6.63
CA LYS A 150 6.31 5.72 -7.22
C LYS A 150 5.57 6.95 -7.75
N LEU A 151 6.15 8.13 -7.65
CA LEU A 151 5.60 9.30 -8.33
C LEU A 151 5.72 9.14 -9.85
N PRO A 152 4.72 9.57 -10.65
CA PRO A 152 4.86 9.58 -12.10
C PRO A 152 6.03 10.44 -12.56
N GLU A 153 6.72 9.99 -13.62
CA GLU A 153 7.79 10.75 -14.25
C GLU A 153 7.22 11.71 -15.30
N ILE A 154 7.79 12.92 -15.38
CA ILE A 154 7.42 13.93 -16.37
C ILE A 154 8.66 14.28 -17.18
N SER A 155 8.55 14.15 -18.51
CA SER A 155 9.61 14.53 -19.44
C SER A 155 9.05 15.36 -20.60
N LEU A 156 9.88 16.22 -21.17
CA LEU A 156 9.52 16.95 -22.40
C LEU A 156 9.79 16.03 -23.60
N GLU A 157 8.73 15.62 -24.29
CA GLU A 157 8.84 14.78 -25.49
C GLU A 157 9.28 15.62 -26.69
N ASN A 158 8.54 16.70 -26.98
CA ASN A 158 8.88 17.64 -28.04
C ASN A 158 8.26 19.02 -27.84
N VAL A 159 8.74 19.99 -28.63
CA VAL A 159 8.14 21.33 -28.76
C VAL A 159 7.82 21.58 -30.23
N ALA A 160 6.54 21.71 -30.56
CA ALA A 160 6.08 22.00 -31.91
C ALA A 160 5.74 23.48 -32.07
N VAL A 161 6.14 24.08 -33.19
CA VAL A 161 5.71 25.42 -33.58
C VAL A 161 4.42 25.29 -34.39
N SER A 162 3.28 25.64 -33.79
CA SER A 162 1.99 25.59 -34.49
C SER A 162 1.73 26.81 -35.36
N ASN A 163 2.27 27.97 -34.98
CA ASN A 163 2.19 29.20 -35.76
C ASN A 163 3.36 30.13 -35.43
N LEU A 164 3.95 30.77 -36.45
CA LEU A 164 5.00 31.77 -36.30
C LEU A 164 4.65 33.00 -37.14
N SER A 165 4.74 34.19 -36.56
CA SER A 165 4.50 35.46 -37.25
C SER A 165 5.61 36.48 -36.94
N LEU A 166 5.50 37.68 -37.50
CA LEU A 166 6.39 38.80 -37.16
C LEU A 166 6.24 39.29 -35.72
N THR A 167 5.09 39.04 -35.10
CA THR A 167 4.71 39.60 -33.79
C THR A 167 4.69 38.56 -32.67
N GLY A 168 4.74 37.27 -32.98
CA GLY A 168 4.68 36.23 -31.97
C GLY A 168 4.80 34.81 -32.50
N VAL A 169 4.68 33.86 -31.56
CA VAL A 169 4.76 32.42 -31.82
C VAL A 169 3.74 31.68 -30.97
N SER A 170 3.17 30.63 -31.55
CA SER A 170 2.37 29.61 -30.85
C SER A 170 3.18 28.32 -30.80
N LEU A 171 3.42 27.84 -29.60
CA LEU A 171 4.14 26.59 -29.32
C LEU A 171 3.18 25.58 -28.69
N ILE A 172 3.42 24.31 -28.96
CA ILE A 172 2.79 23.19 -28.25
C ILE A 172 3.91 22.38 -27.62
N PHE A 173 3.94 22.34 -26.29
CA PHE A 173 4.86 21.50 -25.55
C PHE A 173 4.16 20.18 -25.26
N SER A 174 4.69 19.08 -25.79
CA SER A 174 4.22 17.74 -25.51
C SER A 174 5.02 17.18 -24.35
N LEU A 175 4.35 16.98 -23.21
CA LEU A 175 4.95 16.37 -22.04
C LEU A 175 4.55 14.91 -21.98
N ASN A 176 5.54 14.01 -21.91
CA ASN A 176 5.29 12.61 -21.62
C ASN A 176 5.20 12.42 -20.10
N LEU A 177 4.10 11.80 -19.67
CA LEU A 177 3.81 11.44 -18.29
C LEU A 177 3.83 9.93 -18.17
N GLU A 178 4.76 9.38 -17.40
CA GLU A 178 4.92 7.92 -17.25
C GLU A 178 4.54 7.46 -15.86
N ASN A 179 3.61 6.51 -15.78
CA ASN A 179 3.18 5.91 -14.52
C ASN A 179 3.63 4.45 -14.44
N GLN A 180 4.60 4.18 -13.58
CA GLN A 180 5.14 2.84 -13.32
C GLN A 180 4.33 2.05 -12.28
N ASN A 181 3.28 2.64 -11.71
CA ASN A 181 2.44 1.94 -10.74
C ASN A 181 1.37 1.10 -11.45
N PRO A 182 0.91 0.00 -10.85
CA PRO A 182 -0.15 -0.84 -11.44
C PRO A 182 -1.56 -0.23 -11.37
N PHE A 183 -1.71 0.99 -10.87
CA PHE A 183 -2.99 1.68 -10.68
C PHE A 183 -3.00 3.04 -11.37
N THR A 184 -4.20 3.53 -11.70
CA THR A 184 -4.38 4.84 -12.35
C THR A 184 -4.05 5.98 -11.41
N VAL A 185 -3.26 6.94 -11.87
CA VAL A 185 -2.92 8.16 -11.13
C VAL A 185 -3.76 9.34 -11.64
N ASN A 186 -4.48 9.97 -10.71
CA ASN A 186 -5.31 11.14 -10.97
C ASN A 186 -4.60 12.41 -10.48
N LEU A 187 -4.23 13.27 -11.42
CA LEU A 187 -3.61 14.58 -11.17
C LEU A 187 -4.68 15.66 -11.17
N THR A 188 -4.84 16.37 -10.05
CA THR A 188 -5.80 17.50 -9.97
C THR A 188 -5.26 18.72 -10.72
N SER A 189 -3.98 19.01 -10.53
CA SER A 189 -3.31 20.10 -11.24
C SER A 189 -1.80 19.89 -11.32
N LEU A 190 -1.21 20.39 -12.40
CA LEU A 190 0.23 20.48 -12.58
C LEU A 190 0.63 21.95 -12.65
N ASN A 191 1.35 22.42 -11.63
CA ASN A 191 2.08 23.68 -11.74
C ASN A 191 3.36 23.40 -12.53
N TYR A 192 3.62 24.17 -13.57
CA TYR A 192 4.81 23.98 -14.41
C TYR A 192 5.52 25.30 -14.65
N GLY A 193 6.83 25.21 -14.78
CA GLY A 193 7.73 26.25 -15.24
C GLY A 193 8.69 25.65 -16.25
N ILE A 194 8.69 26.18 -17.47
CA ILE A 194 9.54 25.72 -18.56
C ILE A 194 10.52 26.84 -18.90
N LYS A 195 11.81 26.52 -18.93
CA LYS A 195 12.86 27.37 -19.48
C LYS A 195 13.48 26.71 -20.70
N LEU A 196 13.81 27.50 -21.71
CA LEU A 196 14.63 27.06 -22.85
C LEU A 196 15.81 28.03 -22.97
N GLY A 197 17.03 27.51 -23.08
CA GLY A 197 18.25 28.31 -23.14
C GLY A 197 18.39 29.29 -21.96
N GLY A 198 17.91 28.90 -20.77
CA GLY A 198 17.91 29.71 -19.55
C GLY A 198 16.84 30.81 -19.47
N ILE A 199 16.07 31.06 -20.52
CA ILE A 199 14.97 32.04 -20.51
C ILE A 199 13.70 31.36 -20.01
N GLN A 200 12.93 32.00 -19.13
CA GLN A 200 11.61 31.49 -18.74
C GLN A 200 10.65 31.60 -19.93
N PHE A 201 10.30 30.46 -20.52
CA PHE A 201 9.41 30.38 -21.68
C PHE A 201 7.94 30.31 -21.26
N ALA A 202 7.64 29.59 -20.18
CA ALA A 202 6.27 29.47 -19.70
C ALA A 202 6.20 29.19 -18.22
N ARG A 203 5.15 29.69 -17.60
CA ARG A 203 4.72 29.29 -16.26
C ARG A 203 3.20 29.26 -16.23
N GLY A 204 2.64 28.22 -15.66
CA GLY A 204 1.20 28.09 -15.55
C GLY A 204 0.77 26.93 -14.68
N THR A 205 -0.55 26.76 -14.61
CA THR A 205 -1.18 25.64 -13.94
C THR A 205 -2.09 24.94 -14.95
N ALA A 206 -1.75 23.70 -15.32
CA ALA A 206 -2.66 22.83 -16.03
C ALA A 206 -3.65 22.25 -15.02
N LYS A 207 -4.95 22.48 -15.24
CA LYS A 207 -6.05 21.88 -14.46
C LYS A 207 -6.69 20.77 -15.28
N ASN A 208 -7.33 19.81 -14.61
CA ASN A 208 -8.00 18.67 -15.26
C ASN A 208 -7.06 17.85 -16.15
N VAL A 209 -5.92 17.48 -15.59
CA VAL A 209 -4.98 16.58 -16.25
C VAL A 209 -5.65 15.23 -16.45
N SER A 210 -5.60 14.69 -17.67
CA SER A 210 -6.13 13.36 -17.96
C SER A 210 -5.50 12.32 -17.02
N PRO A 211 -6.28 11.35 -16.50
CA PRO A 211 -5.74 10.27 -15.69
C PRO A 211 -4.67 9.49 -16.44
N ILE A 212 -3.59 9.13 -15.74
CA ILE A 212 -2.52 8.29 -16.29
C ILE A 212 -2.80 6.85 -15.85
N GLY A 213 -3.09 5.96 -16.79
CA GLY A 213 -3.39 4.55 -16.50
C GLY A 213 -2.22 3.84 -15.80
N GLY A 214 -2.50 2.71 -15.13
CA GLY A 214 -1.44 1.91 -14.50
C GLY A 214 -0.48 1.32 -15.54
N ASN A 215 0.82 1.33 -15.23
CA ASN A 215 1.91 0.85 -16.10
C ASN A 215 1.83 1.42 -17.52
N SER A 216 1.49 2.71 -17.64
CA SER A 216 1.21 3.36 -18.92
C SER A 216 1.76 4.78 -18.98
N GLY A 217 1.94 5.27 -20.20
CA GLY A 217 2.26 6.66 -20.49
C GLY A 217 1.03 7.45 -20.97
N SER A 218 1.07 8.76 -20.80
CA SER A 218 0.12 9.71 -21.37
C SER A 218 0.85 10.95 -21.85
N VAL A 219 0.38 11.57 -22.94
CA VAL A 219 0.94 12.82 -23.45
C VAL A 219 0.02 13.97 -23.07
N MET A 220 0.59 14.99 -22.43
CA MET A 220 -0.09 16.24 -22.14
C MET A 220 0.44 17.34 -23.07
N GLU A 221 -0.45 17.96 -23.83
CA GLU A 221 -0.13 19.13 -24.64
C GLU A 221 -0.38 20.43 -23.86
N ILE A 222 0.64 21.28 -23.78
CA ILE A 222 0.54 22.62 -23.21
C ILE A 222 0.70 23.65 -24.34
N PRO A 223 -0.42 24.25 -24.80
CA PRO A 223 -0.37 25.29 -25.82
C PRO A 223 0.03 26.63 -25.20
N LEU A 224 1.06 27.26 -25.75
CA LEU A 224 1.61 28.52 -25.28
C LEU A 224 1.69 29.52 -26.41
N LYS A 225 1.13 30.72 -26.20
CA LYS A 225 1.17 31.83 -27.15
C LYS A 225 2.01 32.94 -26.56
N MET A 226 2.97 33.43 -27.33
CA MET A 226 3.89 34.48 -26.90
C MET A 226 3.91 35.62 -27.89
N ASN A 227 3.98 36.84 -27.37
CA ASN A 227 4.18 38.06 -28.14
C ASN A 227 5.64 38.48 -28.06
N PHE A 228 6.31 38.62 -29.21
CA PHE A 228 7.73 38.98 -29.29
C PHE A 228 8.04 40.38 -28.76
N PHE A 229 7.05 41.29 -28.71
CA PHE A 229 7.22 42.60 -28.09
C PHE A 229 7.28 42.52 -26.56
N GLU A 230 6.68 41.50 -25.95
CA GLU A 230 6.69 41.27 -24.51
C GLU A 230 7.94 40.50 -24.05
N VAL A 231 8.34 39.47 -24.81
CA VAL A 231 9.46 38.58 -24.44
C VAL A 231 10.82 39.00 -25.00
N GLY A 232 10.84 39.96 -25.94
CA GLY A 232 12.05 40.51 -26.54
C GLY A 232 12.72 39.61 -27.59
N ARG A 233 13.68 40.18 -28.32
CA ARG A 233 14.36 39.53 -29.48
C ARG A 233 15.19 38.29 -29.10
N SER A 234 15.52 38.10 -27.82
CA SER A 234 16.29 36.95 -27.34
C SER A 234 15.56 35.61 -27.58
N VAL A 235 14.23 35.61 -27.55
CA VAL A 235 13.42 34.41 -27.82
C VAL A 235 13.48 34.01 -29.30
N TYR A 236 13.45 34.98 -30.22
CA TYR A 236 13.58 34.72 -31.65
C TYR A 236 14.91 34.01 -31.98
N GLY A 237 16.01 34.45 -31.37
CA GLY A 237 17.34 33.86 -31.56
C GLY A 237 17.51 32.45 -30.96
N LEU A 238 16.64 32.03 -30.03
CA LEU A 238 16.62 30.66 -29.51
C LEU A 238 15.81 29.74 -30.43
N LEU A 239 14.67 30.22 -30.92
CA LEU A 239 13.78 29.44 -31.78
C LEU A 239 14.35 29.19 -33.18
N THR A 240 15.33 29.99 -33.62
CA THR A 240 16.03 29.79 -34.90
C THR A 240 17.21 28.83 -34.80
N ARG A 241 17.56 28.34 -33.61
CA ARG A 241 18.62 27.33 -33.41
C ARG A 241 18.07 25.93 -33.65
N SER A 242 18.94 25.00 -34.02
CA SER A 242 18.58 23.59 -34.21
C SER A 242 18.26 22.86 -32.90
N SER A 243 18.78 23.32 -31.77
CA SER A 243 18.50 22.78 -30.44
C SER A 243 18.75 23.84 -29.36
N SER A 244 18.18 23.63 -28.18
CA SER A 244 18.43 24.44 -26.98
C SER A 244 18.24 23.56 -25.75
N GLU A 245 19.04 23.79 -24.72
CA GLU A 245 18.84 23.16 -23.41
C GLU A 245 17.47 23.57 -22.85
N TYR A 246 16.82 22.66 -22.14
CA TYR A 246 15.57 22.93 -21.45
C TYR A 246 15.69 22.60 -19.96
N GLU A 247 14.97 23.36 -19.15
CA GLU A 247 14.78 23.07 -17.74
C GLU A 247 13.27 23.06 -17.48
N MET A 248 12.79 21.99 -16.85
CA MET A 248 11.42 21.89 -16.41
C MET A 248 11.38 21.81 -14.88
N THR A 249 10.53 22.63 -14.30
CA THR A 249 10.23 22.63 -12.86
C THR A 249 8.73 22.51 -12.70
N GLY A 250 8.28 21.89 -11.62
CA GLY A 250 6.86 21.76 -11.38
C GLY A 250 6.51 21.19 -10.03
N GLU A 251 5.22 21.25 -9.74
CA GLU A 251 4.60 20.68 -8.55
C GLU A 251 3.34 19.95 -9.02
N MET A 252 3.30 18.64 -8.75
CA MET A 252 2.14 17.81 -9.00
C MET A 252 1.21 17.86 -7.79
N LYS A 253 -0.08 18.12 -8.02
CA LYS A 253 -1.11 18.03 -6.99
C LYS A 253 -2.01 16.84 -7.26
N PHE A 254 -2.10 15.96 -6.28
CA PHE A 254 -2.94 14.78 -6.30
C PHE A 254 -4.13 14.98 -5.38
N GLN A 255 -5.23 14.31 -5.69
CA GLN A 255 -6.38 14.26 -4.80
C GLN A 255 -6.14 13.20 -3.73
N LEU A 256 -6.35 13.57 -2.46
CA LEU A 256 -6.39 12.59 -1.38
C LEU A 256 -7.68 11.75 -1.50
N PRO A 257 -7.63 10.44 -1.19
CA PRO A 257 -8.84 9.66 -0.96
C PRO A 257 -9.71 10.32 0.14
N GLU A 258 -11.04 10.27 -0.01
CA GLU A 258 -12.00 10.70 1.02
C GLU A 258 -12.11 9.69 2.17
#